data_AF-A0A2B7WKB9-F1
#
_entry.id   AF-A0A2B7WKB9-F1
#
_cell.length_a   1.000
_cell.length_b   1.000
_cell.length_c   1.000
_cell.angle_alpha   90.00
_cell.angle_beta   90.00
_cell.angle_gamma   90.00
#
_symmetry.space_group_name_H-M   'P 1'
#
loop_
_entity.id
_entity.type
_entity.pdbx_description
1 polymer ?
#
loop_
_entity_poly.entity_id
_entity_poly.type
_entity_poly.pdbx_seq_one_letter_code
_entity_poly.pdbx_strand_id
1 'polypeptide(L)'
;MKTTAILFAALGVIGQVASAPFYQDGKISCYDNKWTVDGAKPKHFSEITRAFCNQHAGQMLEPFQTAQQTITVQTAEGKPWNVQLYMRRSADMPVPAEALDAGLCIHLFDRLIKECPGKKSKGDLTHFKGGSTSTSGGNATGDNNRKDTWWSVGVDCDYYSGYCPGGKNFVGW
;
A
#
# COMPACT_ATOMS: atom_id res chain seq x y z
N MET A 1 25.04 -44.88 -46.64
CA MET A 1 24.58 -43.58 -46.10
C MET A 1 23.23 -43.81 -45.44
N LYS A 2 23.12 -43.60 -44.12
CA LYS A 2 21.86 -43.65 -43.39
C LYS A 2 21.61 -42.25 -42.83
N THR A 3 20.57 -41.60 -43.32
CA THR A 3 20.17 -40.25 -42.92
C THR A 3 19.27 -40.37 -41.70
N THR A 4 19.79 -40.08 -40.52
CA THR A 4 19.03 -40.07 -39.28
C THR A 4 18.47 -38.66 -39.08
N ALA A 5 17.18 -38.48 -39.35
CA ALA A 5 16.43 -37.30 -38.93
C ALA A 5 15.77 -37.63 -37.58
N ILE A 6 16.04 -36.84 -36.53
CA ILE A 6 15.27 -36.89 -35.29
C ILE A 6 14.89 -35.47 -34.89
N LEU A 7 13.59 -35.35 -34.65
CA LEU A 7 12.77 -34.17 -34.38
C LEU A 7 13.32 -33.25 -33.29
N PHE A 8 13.21 -31.94 -33.53
CA PHE A 8 13.16 -30.93 -32.47
C PHE A 8 11.75 -30.94 -31.85
N ALA A 9 11.63 -31.45 -30.63
CA ALA A 9 10.45 -31.20 -29.80
C ALA A 9 10.57 -29.76 -29.25
N ALA A 10 9.89 -28.82 -29.90
CA ALA A 10 9.70 -27.48 -29.36
C ALA A 10 8.75 -27.58 -28.14
N LEU A 11 9.32 -27.63 -26.94
CA LEU A 11 8.57 -27.42 -25.71
C LEU A 11 8.13 -25.95 -25.68
N GLY A 12 6.93 -25.70 -26.22
CA GLY A 12 6.23 -24.44 -26.06
C GLY A 12 5.91 -24.23 -24.59
N VAL A 13 6.75 -23.48 -23.89
CA VAL A 13 6.41 -22.92 -22.59
C VAL A 13 5.33 -21.87 -22.85
N ILE A 14 4.07 -22.28 -22.74
CA ILE A 14 2.96 -21.34 -22.68
C ILE A 14 3.11 -20.66 -21.32
N GLY A 15 3.87 -19.57 -21.29
CA GLY A 15 3.93 -18.69 -20.13
C GLY A 15 2.52 -18.19 -19.87
N GLN A 16 1.87 -18.76 -18.86
CA GLN A 16 0.66 -18.16 -18.30
C GLN A 16 1.10 -16.83 -17.72
N VAL A 17 0.91 -15.76 -18.49
CA VAL A 17 0.84 -14.41 -17.93
C VAL A 17 -0.37 -14.41 -17.01
N ALA A 18 -0.14 -14.77 -15.74
CA ALA A 18 -1.12 -14.52 -14.69
C ALA A 18 -1.40 -13.03 -14.71
N SER A 19 -2.57 -12.64 -15.24
CA SER A 19 -3.04 -11.27 -15.17
C SER A 19 -3.00 -10.88 -13.70
N ALA A 20 -2.23 -9.84 -13.37
CA ALA A 20 -2.22 -9.31 -12.01
C ALA A 20 -3.67 -9.08 -11.57
N PRO A 21 -4.06 -9.47 -10.35
CA PRO A 21 -5.40 -9.24 -9.84
C PRO A 21 -5.81 -7.78 -10.05
N PHE A 22 -6.96 -7.56 -10.68
CA PHE A 22 -7.48 -6.21 -10.93
C PHE A 22 -8.15 -5.70 -9.66
N TYR A 23 -7.44 -4.87 -8.90
CA TYR A 23 -7.99 -4.20 -7.71
C TYR A 23 -8.74 -2.94 -8.13
N GLN A 24 -9.91 -2.70 -7.52
CA GLN A 24 -10.68 -1.50 -7.78
C GLN A 24 -10.28 -0.40 -6.82
N ASP A 25 -9.76 0.68 -7.39
CA ASP A 25 -9.30 1.85 -6.67
C ASP A 25 -10.46 2.59 -6.00
N GLY A 26 -10.34 2.78 -4.69
CA GLY A 26 -11.28 3.55 -3.88
C GLY A 26 -10.78 4.96 -3.60
N LYS A 27 -11.14 5.48 -2.42
CA LYS A 27 -10.80 6.85 -1.99
C LYS A 27 -9.31 6.98 -1.67
N ILE A 28 -8.78 8.18 -1.89
CA ILE A 28 -7.45 8.61 -1.46
C ILE A 28 -7.56 9.91 -0.68
N SER A 29 -6.75 10.06 0.37
CA SER A 29 -6.66 11.24 1.20
C SER A 29 -5.19 11.55 1.47
N CYS A 30 -4.74 12.72 1.02
CA CYS A 30 -3.39 13.22 1.29
C CYS A 30 -3.44 14.21 2.47
N TYR A 31 -2.64 13.97 3.50
CA TYR A 31 -2.62 14.80 4.70
C TYR A 31 -1.72 16.03 4.49
N ASP A 32 -2.22 17.24 4.77
CA ASP A 32 -1.39 18.47 4.80
C ASP A 32 -0.93 18.79 6.23
N ASN A 33 -0.25 17.84 6.86
CA ASN A 33 0.19 17.90 8.26
C ASN A 33 1.47 18.72 8.45
N LYS A 34 1.82 19.62 7.51
CA LYS A 34 3.02 20.48 7.58
C LYS A 34 4.35 19.73 7.76
N TRP A 35 4.40 18.45 7.40
CA TRP A 35 5.62 17.65 7.31
C TRP A 35 5.69 16.95 5.96
N THR A 36 6.90 16.62 5.54
CA THR A 36 7.20 15.82 4.34
C THR A 36 8.40 14.94 4.60
N VAL A 37 8.38 13.71 4.10
CA VAL A 37 9.53 12.79 4.14
C VAL A 37 10.24 12.81 2.80
N ASP A 38 11.55 12.60 2.82
CA ASP A 38 12.36 12.33 1.63
C ASP A 38 12.07 10.90 1.17
N GLY A 39 11.36 10.77 0.05
CA GLY A 39 10.96 9.50 -0.54
C GLY A 39 12.13 8.70 -1.12
N ALA A 40 13.34 9.26 -1.21
CA ALA A 40 14.54 8.58 -1.68
C ALA A 40 15.48 8.19 -0.53
N LYS A 41 15.27 8.65 0.72
CA LYS A 41 16.21 8.47 1.83
C LYS A 41 15.57 8.02 3.15
N PRO A 42 16.29 7.23 3.96
CA PRO A 42 17.60 6.60 3.67
C PRO A 42 17.51 5.44 2.67
N LYS A 43 16.29 4.96 2.41
CA LYS A 43 15.94 4.02 1.33
C LYS A 43 14.75 4.60 0.56
N HIS A 44 14.58 4.17 -0.68
CA HIS A 44 13.42 4.57 -1.46
C HIS A 44 12.13 4.11 -0.77
N PHE A 45 11.15 4.99 -0.63
CA PHE A 45 9.97 4.74 0.18
C PHE A 45 9.16 3.54 -0.34
N SER A 46 9.11 3.34 -1.67
CA SER A 46 8.54 2.12 -2.28
C SER A 46 9.24 0.83 -1.86
N GLU A 47 10.54 0.84 -1.58
CA GLU A 47 11.23 -0.36 -1.06
C GLU A 47 10.78 -0.65 0.38
N ILE A 48 10.58 0.40 1.18
CA ILE A 48 10.13 0.26 2.56
C ILE A 48 8.71 -0.29 2.63
N THR A 49 7.79 0.25 1.83
CA THR A 49 6.40 -0.24 1.79
C THR A 49 6.30 -1.64 1.21
N ARG A 50 7.10 -1.99 0.20
CA ARG A 50 7.18 -3.37 -0.32
C ARG A 50 7.69 -4.35 0.74
N ALA A 51 8.70 -3.98 1.52
CA ALA A 51 9.19 -4.80 2.62
C ALA A 51 8.10 -5.02 3.69
N PHE A 52 7.38 -3.96 4.08
CA PHE A 52 6.23 -4.05 4.99
C PHE A 52 5.15 -5.01 4.45
N CYS A 53 4.75 -4.85 3.18
CA CYS A 53 3.72 -5.71 2.57
C CYS A 53 4.13 -7.18 2.52
N ASN A 54 5.38 -7.48 2.17
CA ASN A 54 5.88 -8.85 2.14
C ASN A 54 6.03 -9.44 3.54
N GLN A 55 6.42 -8.65 4.54
CA GLN A 55 6.52 -9.08 5.93
C GLN A 55 5.17 -9.52 6.51
N HIS A 56 4.09 -8.83 6.14
CA HIS A 56 2.74 -9.11 6.64
C HIS A 56 1.90 -9.97 5.67
N ALA A 57 2.48 -10.44 4.57
CA ALA A 57 1.78 -11.27 3.58
C ALA A 57 1.20 -12.53 4.23
N GLY A 58 -0.08 -12.83 3.95
CA GLY A 58 -0.76 -13.99 4.51
C GLY A 58 -1.27 -13.83 5.95
N GLN A 59 -0.98 -12.70 6.62
CA GLN A 59 -1.56 -12.42 7.93
C GLN A 59 -3.08 -12.32 7.83
N MET A 60 -3.80 -13.13 8.62
CA MET A 60 -5.26 -13.08 8.69
C MET A 60 -5.70 -11.88 9.51
N LEU A 61 -6.46 -10.96 8.90
CA LEU A 61 -7.04 -9.81 9.59
C LEU A 61 -8.57 -9.94 9.65
N GLU A 62 -9.12 -9.85 10.87
CA GLU A 62 -10.53 -9.60 11.08
C GLU A 62 -10.89 -8.16 10.67
N PRO A 63 -12.18 -7.85 10.45
CA PRO A 63 -12.61 -6.47 10.25
C PRO A 63 -12.10 -5.54 11.35
N PHE A 64 -11.67 -4.36 10.93
CA PHE A 64 -11.07 -3.30 11.74
C PHE A 64 -9.71 -3.60 12.35
N GLN A 65 -9.13 -4.78 12.12
CA GLN A 65 -7.76 -5.07 12.49
C GLN A 65 -6.77 -4.46 11.49
N THR A 66 -5.58 -4.17 12.03
CA THR A 66 -4.53 -3.43 11.32
C THR A 66 -3.20 -4.15 11.50
N ALA A 67 -2.52 -4.42 10.39
CA ALA A 67 -1.08 -4.67 10.39
C ALA A 67 -0.38 -3.31 10.40
N GLN A 68 0.54 -3.06 11.32
CA GLN A 68 1.20 -1.76 11.46
C GLN A 68 2.68 -1.91 11.81
N GLN A 69 3.48 -0.94 11.35
CA GLN A 69 4.91 -0.88 11.65
C GLN A 69 5.34 0.59 11.74
N THR A 70 6.04 0.95 12.81
CA THR A 70 6.76 2.22 12.89
C THR A 70 8.11 2.07 12.21
N ILE A 71 8.42 3.00 11.31
CA ILE A 71 9.69 3.08 10.59
C ILE A 71 10.32 4.46 10.82
N THR A 72 11.66 4.50 10.77
CA THR A 72 12.40 5.77 10.76
C THR A 72 12.79 6.11 9.31
N VAL A 73 12.33 7.27 8.86
CA VAL A 73 12.66 7.88 7.56
C VAL A 73 13.38 9.21 7.78
N GLN A 74 13.73 9.92 6.71
CA GLN A 74 14.26 11.28 6.81
C GLN A 74 13.23 12.30 6.34
N THR A 75 13.17 13.47 6.98
CA THR A 75 12.46 14.64 6.45
C THR A 75 13.19 15.22 5.25
N ALA A 76 12.54 16.12 4.51
CA ALA A 76 13.15 16.90 3.43
C ALA A 76 14.44 17.63 3.86
N GLU A 77 14.56 17.99 5.14
CA GLU A 77 15.71 18.65 5.74
C GLU A 77 16.79 17.67 6.25
N GLY A 78 16.63 16.37 6.00
CA GLY A 78 17.56 15.33 6.40
C GLY A 78 17.47 14.92 7.88
N LYS A 79 16.42 15.33 8.60
CA LYS A 79 16.23 14.95 10.00
C LYS A 79 15.55 13.59 10.11
N PRO A 80 15.97 12.70 11.02
CA PRO A 80 15.24 11.46 11.30
C PRO A 80 13.79 11.75 11.72
N TRP A 81 12.86 10.94 11.23
CA TRP A 81 11.43 11.09 11.49
C TRP A 81 10.75 9.73 11.56
N ASN A 82 9.88 9.52 12.55
CA ASN A 82 9.15 8.27 12.67
C ASN A 82 7.77 8.40 12.03
N VAL A 83 7.45 7.45 11.14
CA VAL A 83 6.12 7.32 10.53
C VAL A 83 5.60 5.92 10.79
N GLN A 84 4.28 5.79 10.90
CA GLN A 84 3.58 4.54 10.96
C GLN A 84 3.11 4.15 9.56
N LEU A 85 3.53 2.99 9.10
CA LEU A 85 2.89 2.29 7.98
C LEU A 85 1.78 1.42 8.54
N TYR A 86 0.64 1.38 7.85
CA TYR A 86 -0.40 0.43 8.18
C TYR A 86 -1.14 -0.12 6.96
N MET A 87 -1.70 -1.31 7.13
CA MET A 87 -2.74 -1.87 6.29
C MET A 87 -3.89 -2.34 7.17
N ARG A 88 -5.10 -1.85 6.90
CA ARG A 88 -6.31 -2.15 7.66
C ARG A 88 -7.31 -2.84 6.76
N ARG A 89 -8.00 -3.82 7.34
CA ARG A 89 -9.21 -4.38 6.74
C ARG A 89 -10.41 -3.72 7.38
N SER A 90 -11.37 -3.27 6.59
CA SER A 90 -12.59 -2.65 7.09
C SER A 90 -13.82 -3.34 6.50
N ALA A 91 -14.90 -3.39 7.28
CA ALA A 91 -16.15 -3.94 6.84
C ALA A 91 -17.33 -3.33 7.61
N ASP A 92 -18.41 -2.97 6.94
CA ASP A 92 -19.62 -2.46 7.61
C ASP A 92 -20.50 -3.58 8.19
N MET A 93 -20.16 -4.85 7.93
CA MET A 93 -20.85 -6.02 8.45
C MET A 93 -19.88 -7.12 8.87
N PRO A 94 -20.31 -8.06 9.73
CA PRO A 94 -19.49 -9.21 10.09
C PRO A 94 -19.09 -10.03 8.86
N VAL A 95 -17.78 -10.16 8.66
CA VAL A 95 -17.15 -11.00 7.64
C VAL A 95 -16.02 -11.82 8.26
N PRO A 96 -15.74 -13.03 7.75
CA PRO A 96 -14.62 -13.83 8.24
C PRO A 96 -13.31 -13.08 8.01
N ALA A 97 -12.28 -13.40 8.80
CA ALA A 97 -10.92 -12.89 8.56
C ALA A 97 -10.44 -13.22 7.14
N GLU A 98 -9.56 -12.40 6.61
CA GLU A 98 -9.00 -12.56 5.27
C GLU A 98 -7.50 -12.31 5.30
N ALA A 99 -6.77 -13.05 4.48
CA ALA A 99 -5.33 -12.93 4.37
C ALA A 99 -4.96 -11.59 3.72
N LEU A 100 -3.97 -10.91 4.28
CA LEU A 100 -3.35 -9.75 3.65
C LEU A 100 -2.66 -10.18 2.35
N ASP A 101 -3.16 -9.65 1.23
CA ASP A 101 -2.56 -9.81 -0.09
C ASP A 101 -1.43 -8.78 -0.27
N ALA A 102 -0.20 -9.26 -0.44
CA ALA A 102 0.97 -8.41 -0.63
C ALA A 102 0.90 -7.58 -1.93
N GLY A 103 0.34 -8.14 -3.01
CA GLY A 103 0.14 -7.42 -4.28
C GLY A 103 -0.85 -6.27 -4.12
N LEU A 104 -1.96 -6.49 -3.41
CA LEU A 104 -2.92 -5.44 -3.08
C LEU A 104 -2.28 -4.35 -2.20
N CYS A 105 -1.56 -4.76 -1.17
CA CYS A 105 -0.84 -3.87 -0.28
C CYS A 105 0.12 -2.96 -1.05
N ILE A 106 0.94 -3.55 -1.93
CA ILE A 106 1.91 -2.83 -2.76
C ILE A 106 1.20 -1.88 -3.71
N HIS A 107 0.14 -2.35 -4.38
CA HIS A 107 -0.67 -1.53 -5.29
C HIS A 107 -1.19 -0.26 -4.59
N LEU A 108 -1.78 -0.42 -3.40
CA LEU A 108 -2.30 0.70 -2.62
C LEU A 108 -1.19 1.66 -2.17
N PHE A 109 -0.04 1.16 -1.68
CA PHE A 109 1.07 2.05 -1.30
C PHE A 109 1.68 2.77 -2.51
N ASP A 110 1.89 2.09 -3.63
CA ASP A 110 2.41 2.71 -4.86
C ASP A 110 1.46 3.81 -5.36
N ARG A 111 0.14 3.58 -5.28
CA ARG A 111 -0.87 4.60 -5.55
C ARG A 111 -0.75 5.79 -4.61
N LEU A 112 -0.67 5.54 -3.30
CA LEU A 112 -0.54 6.59 -2.29
C LEU A 112 0.71 7.46 -2.52
N ILE A 113 1.85 6.84 -2.79
CA ILE A 113 3.13 7.53 -3.07
C ILE A 113 3.02 8.40 -4.32
N LYS A 114 2.41 7.87 -5.38
CA LYS A 114 2.25 8.56 -6.66
C LYS A 114 1.31 9.77 -6.57
N GLU A 115 0.21 9.63 -5.83
CA GLU A 115 -0.88 10.62 -5.81
C GLU A 115 -0.78 11.62 -4.65
N CYS A 116 0.03 11.35 -3.62
CA CYS A 116 0.26 12.26 -2.48
C CYS A 116 1.69 12.85 -2.41
N PRO A 117 2.15 13.61 -3.42
CA PRO A 117 3.48 14.22 -3.39
C PRO A 117 3.61 15.30 -2.31
N GLY A 118 4.81 15.43 -1.77
CA GLY A 118 5.23 16.44 -0.82
C GLY A 118 5.36 17.83 -1.45
N LYS A 119 5.04 18.87 -0.67
CA LYS A 119 5.04 20.27 -1.15
C LYS A 119 6.49 20.75 -1.34
N LYS A 120 7.07 20.52 -2.52
CA LYS A 120 8.04 21.39 -3.19
C LYS A 120 7.92 21.20 -4.70
N SER A 121 7.05 22.00 -5.34
CA SER A 121 6.82 22.06 -6.80
C SER A 121 6.04 20.90 -7.43
N LYS A 122 5.26 21.23 -8.46
CA LYS A 122 4.59 20.24 -9.32
C LYS A 122 5.66 19.35 -9.93
N GLY A 123 5.67 18.06 -9.59
CA GLY A 123 6.59 17.07 -10.19
C GLY A 123 7.75 16.61 -9.31
N ASP A 124 7.87 17.11 -8.07
CA ASP A 124 8.85 16.58 -7.11
C ASP A 124 8.29 15.35 -6.37
N LEU A 125 8.53 14.17 -6.95
CA LEU A 125 8.22 12.88 -6.34
C LEU A 125 9.23 12.48 -5.23
N THR A 126 10.26 13.29 -4.99
CA THR A 126 11.26 13.00 -3.95
C THR A 126 10.76 13.35 -2.55
N HIS A 127 9.61 14.02 -2.45
CA HIS A 127 8.98 14.32 -1.17
C HIS A 127 7.61 13.66 -1.09
N PHE A 128 7.27 13.10 0.06
CA PHE A 128 6.00 12.43 0.32
C PHE A 128 5.32 13.04 1.55
N LYS A 129 4.00 13.23 1.48
CA LYS A 129 3.16 13.56 2.64
C LYS A 129 2.43 12.32 3.10
N GLY A 130 2.18 12.22 4.40
CA GLY A 130 1.28 11.20 4.93
C GLY A 130 -0.08 11.21 4.24
N GLY A 131 -0.79 10.10 4.35
CA GLY A 131 -2.09 9.94 3.71
C GLY A 131 -2.59 8.51 3.84
N SER A 132 -3.76 8.26 3.27
CA SER A 132 -4.33 6.93 3.18
C SER A 132 -5.02 6.73 1.84
N THR A 133 -5.05 5.47 1.39
CA THR A 133 -5.84 5.07 0.23
C THR A 133 -6.49 3.72 0.48
N SER A 134 -7.53 3.43 -0.28
CA SER A 134 -8.36 2.25 -0.10
C SER A 134 -8.77 1.63 -1.43
N THR A 135 -9.16 0.37 -1.40
CA THR A 135 -10.01 -0.20 -2.46
C THR A 135 -11.41 0.40 -2.37
N SER A 136 -12.17 0.38 -3.45
CA SER A 136 -13.61 0.65 -3.35
C SER A 136 -14.26 -0.41 -2.46
N GLY A 137 -15.04 0.00 -1.45
CA GLY A 137 -16.10 -0.86 -0.92
C GLY A 137 -17.01 -1.24 -2.08
N GLY A 138 -17.50 -2.47 -2.11
CA GLY A 138 -18.11 -3.07 -3.30
C GLY A 138 -19.16 -2.17 -3.97
N ASN A 139 -18.92 -1.80 -5.23
CA ASN A 139 -19.92 -1.97 -6.30
C ASN A 139 -19.31 -1.70 -7.68
N ALA A 140 -18.87 -2.76 -8.35
CA ALA A 140 -18.66 -2.74 -9.80
C ALA A 140 -19.34 -3.91 -10.53
N THR A 141 -20.10 -4.74 -9.81
CA THR A 141 -20.81 -5.88 -10.43
C THR A 141 -22.31 -5.89 -10.17
N GLY A 142 -22.89 -4.86 -9.53
CA GLY A 142 -24.35 -4.75 -9.36
C GLY A 142 -24.99 -5.83 -8.50
N ASP A 143 -24.18 -6.56 -7.72
CA ASP A 143 -24.66 -7.58 -6.78
C ASP A 143 -24.87 -6.95 -5.40
N ASN A 144 -26.14 -6.69 -5.08
CA ASN A 144 -26.59 -6.07 -3.83
C ASN A 144 -26.28 -6.91 -2.56
N ASN A 145 -25.63 -8.07 -2.70
CA ASN A 145 -25.29 -8.96 -1.58
C ASN A 145 -23.81 -8.95 -1.18
N ARG A 146 -22.92 -8.21 -1.86
CA ARG A 146 -21.52 -8.10 -1.41
C ARG A 146 -21.40 -7.04 -0.32
N LYS A 147 -21.20 -7.53 0.90
CA LYS A 147 -20.87 -6.76 2.11
C LYS A 147 -19.73 -5.77 1.79
N ASP A 148 -19.94 -4.49 2.11
CA ASP A 148 -18.93 -3.44 1.94
C ASP A 148 -17.69 -3.77 2.76
N THR A 149 -16.75 -4.42 2.10
CA THR A 149 -15.43 -4.78 2.63
C THR A 149 -14.42 -4.04 1.79
N TRP A 150 -13.44 -3.43 2.45
CA TRP A 150 -12.37 -2.74 1.75
C TRP A 150 -11.08 -2.87 2.52
N TRP A 151 -10.01 -2.78 1.77
CA TRP A 151 -8.65 -2.70 2.29
C TRP A 151 -8.20 -1.26 2.20
N SER A 152 -7.48 -0.79 3.22
CA SER A 152 -6.81 0.49 3.17
C SER A 152 -5.38 0.36 3.62
N VAL A 153 -4.53 1.22 3.07
CA VAL A 153 -3.19 1.46 3.58
C VAL A 153 -3.06 2.91 3.97
N GLY A 154 -2.10 3.22 4.84
CA GLY A 154 -1.75 4.59 5.09
C GLY A 154 -0.36 4.75 5.66
N VAL A 155 0.08 6.00 5.58
CA VAL A 155 1.28 6.49 6.21
C VAL A 155 0.87 7.66 7.08
N ASP A 156 1.06 7.50 8.39
CA ASP A 156 0.79 8.56 9.35
C ASP A 156 2.04 8.91 10.14
N CYS A 157 2.05 10.07 10.78
CA CYS A 157 3.09 10.36 11.76
C CYS A 157 2.87 9.48 13.00
N ASP A 158 3.96 9.07 13.66
CA ASP A 158 3.84 8.32 14.90
C ASP A 158 3.38 9.24 16.03
N TYR A 159 2.08 9.24 16.32
CA TYR A 159 1.46 10.02 17.38
C TYR A 159 2.06 9.73 18.77
N TYR A 160 2.51 8.49 19.01
CA TYR A 160 3.08 8.10 20.31
C TYR A 160 4.50 8.64 20.52
N SER A 161 5.20 8.97 19.43
CA SER A 161 6.52 9.61 19.51
C SER A 161 6.47 11.08 19.92
N GLY A 162 5.28 11.70 19.96
CA GLY A 162 5.08 13.09 20.40
C GLY A 162 5.45 14.16 19.36
N TYR A 163 5.86 13.77 18.15
CA TYR A 163 6.30 14.68 17.09
C TYR A 163 5.37 14.58 15.86
N CYS A 164 4.12 15.04 15.98
CA CYS A 164 3.22 15.23 14.84
C CYS A 164 2.88 16.73 14.69
N PRO A 165 3.61 17.52 13.88
CA PRO A 165 3.31 18.91 13.64
C PRO A 165 1.89 19.04 13.09
N GLY A 166 1.07 19.90 13.69
CA GLY A 166 -0.33 20.07 13.27
C GLY A 166 -1.30 18.99 13.76
N GLY A 167 -0.84 18.00 14.54
CA GLY A 167 -1.66 17.00 15.21
C GLY A 167 -2.49 17.58 16.36
N LYS A 168 -3.41 18.50 16.06
CA LYS A 168 -4.57 18.73 16.92
C LYS A 168 -5.74 18.03 16.26
N ASN A 169 -6.19 16.94 16.89
CA ASN A 169 -7.46 16.25 16.64
C ASN A 169 -7.50 15.25 15.47
N PHE A 170 -6.88 14.08 15.63
CA PHE A 170 -7.55 12.84 15.20
C PHE A 170 -7.96 12.10 16.47
N VAL A 171 -9.23 12.27 16.84
CA VAL A 171 -9.91 11.48 17.87
C VAL A 171 -10.07 10.07 17.27
N GLY A 172 -9.78 9.05 18.08
CA GLY A 172 -9.55 7.66 17.66
C GLY A 172 -10.50 7.09 16.59
N TRP A 173 -9.92 6.23 15.75
CA TRP A 173 -10.56 5.42 14.71
C TRP A 173 -10.57 3.94 15.06
#